data_AF-A0A9D4Z807-F1
#
_entry.id   AF-A0A9D4Z807-F1
#
_cell.length_a   1.000
_cell.length_b   1.000
_cell.length_c   1.000
_cell.angle_alpha   90.00
_cell.angle_beta   90.00
_cell.angle_gamma   90.00
#
_symmetry.space_group_name_H-M   'P 1'
#
loop_
_entity.id
_entity.type
_entity.pdbx_description
1 polymer ?
#
loop_
_entity_poly.entity_id
_entity_poly.type
_entity_poly.pdbx_seq_one_letter_code
_entity_poly.pdbx_strand_id
1 'polypeptide(L)'
;MGQDYFFVRSFIRFVASVLVKLPKNALENDVDLVLGGICALEQEISWFRSEATKWRVQLAGLTLQKANSDYCRFLEELSDSSTHHAVALAAFWAIEMVYNESFATCIEGATDTPIELRGACERWGNAEFKGYCMALQKLAEKYLQISATDVQKQAEQEFLNVLSFEVKFWNMSSQP
;
A
#
# COMPACT_ATOMS: atom_id res chain seq x y z
N MET A 1 -2.85 -12.04 7.38
CA MET A 1 -3.13 -12.64 6.06
C MET A 1 -4.56 -12.42 5.57
N GLY A 2 -5.60 -12.96 6.22
CA GLY A 2 -6.97 -12.87 5.68
C GLY A 2 -7.52 -11.43 5.54
N GLN A 3 -7.27 -10.58 6.54
CA GLN A 3 -7.63 -9.15 6.49
C GLN A 3 -6.82 -8.42 5.39
N ASP A 4 -5.51 -8.67 5.33
CA ASP A 4 -4.59 -8.14 4.32
C ASP A 4 -5.03 -8.40 2.89
N TYR A 5 -5.49 -9.62 2.61
CA TYR A 5 -6.04 -9.96 1.31
C TYR A 5 -7.22 -9.07 0.88
N PHE A 6 -8.10 -8.67 1.81
CA PHE A 6 -9.17 -7.72 1.49
C PHE A 6 -8.64 -6.32 1.27
N PHE A 7 -7.70 -5.88 2.09
CA PHE A 7 -7.06 -4.58 1.96
C PHE A 7 -6.41 -4.43 0.58
N VAL A 8 -5.59 -5.40 0.16
CA VAL A 8 -4.91 -5.39 -1.15
C VAL A 8 -5.91 -5.30 -2.31
N ARG A 9 -7.08 -5.94 -2.20
CA ARG A 9 -8.12 -5.82 -3.24
C ARG A 9 -8.70 -4.41 -3.34
N SER A 10 -8.84 -3.70 -2.22
CA SER A 10 -9.24 -2.29 -2.22
C SER A 10 -8.10 -1.41 -2.70
N PHE A 11 -6.87 -1.70 -2.28
CA PHE A 11 -5.66 -0.99 -2.67
C PHE A 11 -5.41 -1.04 -4.19
N ILE A 12 -5.61 -2.18 -4.85
CA ILE A 12 -5.54 -2.29 -6.32
C ILE A 12 -6.45 -1.26 -7.00
N ARG A 13 -7.68 -1.06 -6.50
CA ARG A 13 -8.62 -0.09 -7.10
C ARG A 13 -8.14 1.34 -6.87
N PHE A 14 -7.61 1.62 -5.69
CA PHE A 14 -7.02 2.90 -5.37
C PHE A 14 -5.83 3.21 -6.28
N VAL A 15 -4.85 2.31 -6.41
CA VAL A 15 -3.67 2.51 -7.28
C VAL A 15 -4.07 2.65 -8.75
N ALA A 16 -5.07 1.89 -9.21
CA ALA A 16 -5.64 2.10 -10.55
C ALA A 16 -6.23 3.51 -10.72
N SER A 17 -6.88 4.06 -9.68
CA SER A 17 -7.36 5.43 -9.69
C SER A 17 -6.23 6.45 -9.72
N VAL A 18 -5.10 6.18 -9.04
CA VAL A 18 -3.89 7.03 -9.06
C VAL A 18 -3.33 7.09 -10.47
N LEU A 19 -3.24 5.94 -11.15
CA LEU A 19 -2.77 5.86 -12.55
C LEU A 19 -3.62 6.75 -13.48
N VAL A 20 -4.95 6.70 -13.34
CA VAL A 20 -5.87 7.52 -14.14
C VAL A 20 -5.78 9.01 -13.79
N LYS A 21 -5.43 9.34 -12.55
CA LYS A 21 -5.29 10.72 -12.05
C LYS A 21 -4.01 11.41 -12.49
N LEU A 22 -3.00 10.67 -12.97
CA LEU A 22 -1.76 11.28 -13.44
C LEU A 22 -2.05 12.36 -14.50
N PRO A 23 -1.32 13.49 -14.49
CA PRO A 23 -1.50 14.52 -15.50
C PRO A 23 -1.36 13.97 -16.92
N LYS A 24 -2.12 14.51 -17.88
CA LYS A 24 -2.05 14.06 -19.29
C LYS A 24 -0.67 14.24 -19.93
N ASN A 25 0.15 15.13 -19.36
CA ASN A 25 1.52 15.41 -19.76
C ASN A 25 2.55 14.77 -18.81
N ALA A 26 2.14 13.80 -17.97
CA ALA A 26 3.06 13.02 -17.17
C ALA A 26 4.10 12.33 -18.07
N LEU A 27 5.31 12.17 -17.55
CA LEU A 27 6.37 11.46 -18.28
C LEU A 27 6.01 9.97 -18.36
N GLU A 28 6.44 9.29 -19.43
CA GLU A 28 6.23 7.84 -19.58
C GLU A 28 6.74 7.07 -18.36
N ASN A 29 7.92 7.42 -17.84
CA ASN A 29 8.48 6.82 -16.63
C ASN A 29 7.61 7.01 -15.37
N ASP A 30 6.87 8.12 -15.26
CA ASP A 30 5.96 8.34 -14.13
C ASP A 30 4.77 7.38 -14.21
N VAL A 31 4.24 7.17 -15.43
CA VAL A 31 3.14 6.25 -15.72
C VAL A 31 3.59 4.81 -15.48
N ASP A 32 4.76 4.43 -16.00
CA ASP A 32 5.34 3.10 -15.86
C ASP A 32 5.60 2.73 -14.39
N LEU A 33 6.03 3.70 -13.58
CA LEU A 33 6.27 3.47 -12.15
C LEU A 33 4.97 3.14 -11.40
N VAL A 34 3.87 3.84 -11.67
CA VAL A 34 2.57 3.55 -11.04
C VAL A 34 1.98 2.25 -11.59
N LEU A 35 2.09 2.02 -12.91
CA LEU A 35 1.64 0.79 -13.56
C LEU A 35 2.38 -0.44 -13.02
N GLY A 36 3.69 -0.34 -12.79
CA GLY A 36 4.51 -1.39 -12.20
C GLY A 36 4.00 -1.82 -10.83
N GLY A 37 3.52 -0.89 -10.01
CA GLY A 37 2.88 -1.19 -8.73
C GLY A 37 1.63 -2.04 -8.90
N ILE A 38 0.74 -1.67 -9.82
CA ILE A 38 -0.49 -2.45 -10.11
C ILE A 38 -0.13 -3.87 -10.56
N CYS A 39 0.87 -4.03 -11.41
CA CYS A 39 1.36 -5.34 -11.85
C CYS A 39 1.90 -6.17 -10.67
N ALA A 40 2.62 -5.54 -9.73
CA ALA A 40 3.11 -6.22 -8.53
C ALA A 40 1.97 -6.66 -7.59
N LEU A 41 0.90 -5.86 -7.48
CA LEU A 41 -0.28 -6.18 -6.69
C LEU A 41 -1.09 -7.36 -7.27
N GLU A 42 -1.09 -7.56 -8.59
CA GLU A 42 -1.67 -8.77 -9.20
C GLU A 42 -0.92 -10.02 -8.72
N GLN A 43 0.41 -9.99 -8.77
CA GLN A 43 1.25 -11.09 -8.29
C GLN A 43 1.05 -11.32 -6.79
N GLU A 44 0.79 -10.25 -6.03
CA GLU A 44 0.54 -10.31 -4.60
C GLU A 44 -0.76 -11.00 -4.26
N ILE A 45 -1.84 -10.69 -4.98
CA ILE A 45 -3.12 -11.40 -4.85
C ILE A 45 -2.95 -12.89 -5.16
N SER A 46 -2.17 -13.23 -6.19
CA SER A 46 -1.86 -14.61 -6.55
C SER A 46 -1.05 -15.32 -5.44
N TRP A 47 -0.12 -14.61 -4.80
CA TRP A 47 0.61 -15.10 -3.64
C TRP A 47 -0.31 -15.33 -2.43
N PHE A 48 -1.19 -14.38 -2.09
CA PHE A 48 -2.15 -14.56 -0.99
C PHE A 48 -3.07 -15.78 -1.17
N ARG A 49 -3.52 -16.05 -2.40
CA ARG A 49 -4.34 -17.24 -2.70
C ARG A 49 -3.54 -18.53 -2.51
N SER A 50 -2.27 -18.51 -2.88
CA SER A 50 -1.36 -19.65 -2.72
C SER A 50 -1.08 -19.92 -1.24
N GLU A 51 -0.78 -18.88 -0.46
CA GLU A 51 -0.58 -19.01 0.99
C GLU A 51 -1.87 -19.41 1.71
N ALA A 52 -3.03 -18.90 1.31
CA ALA A 52 -4.31 -19.34 1.85
C ALA A 52 -4.57 -20.83 1.62
N THR A 53 -4.21 -21.35 0.45
CA THR A 53 -4.31 -22.79 0.15
C THR A 53 -3.34 -23.60 1.00
N LYS A 54 -2.08 -23.17 1.09
CA LYS A 54 -1.02 -23.81 1.87
C LYS A 54 -1.36 -23.89 3.36
N TRP A 55 -1.86 -22.80 3.94
CA TRP A 55 -2.21 -22.71 5.36
C TRP A 55 -3.66 -23.07 5.68
N ARG A 56 -4.42 -23.56 4.68
CA ARG A 56 -5.84 -23.95 4.81
C ARG A 56 -6.72 -22.84 5.39
N VAL A 57 -6.43 -21.59 5.03
CA VAL A 57 -7.22 -20.42 5.42
C VAL A 57 -8.29 -20.18 4.37
N GLN A 58 -9.56 -20.20 4.79
CA GLN A 58 -10.67 -19.87 3.90
C GLN A 58 -10.76 -18.35 3.75
N LEU A 59 -10.44 -17.81 2.56
CA LEU A 59 -10.58 -16.37 2.29
C LEU A 59 -12.04 -15.94 2.06
N ALA A 60 -12.88 -16.87 1.59
CA ALA A 60 -14.31 -16.63 1.40
C ALA A 60 -15.06 -16.66 2.73
N GLY A 61 -15.95 -15.68 2.95
CA GLY A 61 -16.78 -15.63 4.17
C GLY A 61 -16.07 -15.09 5.41
N LEU A 62 -14.82 -14.63 5.30
CA LEU A 62 -14.15 -13.90 6.38
C LEU A 62 -14.88 -12.60 6.69
N THR A 63 -15.17 -12.38 7.97
CA THR A 63 -15.71 -11.10 8.45
C THR A 63 -14.62 -10.03 8.37
N LEU A 64 -14.91 -8.96 7.62
CA LEU A 64 -14.03 -7.80 7.56
C LEU A 64 -14.06 -7.09 8.91
N GLN A 65 -12.90 -6.92 9.54
CA GLN A 65 -12.83 -6.21 10.80
C GLN A 65 -13.03 -4.71 10.60
N LYS A 66 -13.52 -4.01 11.63
CA LYS A 66 -13.88 -2.59 11.53
C LYS A 66 -12.71 -1.71 11.05
N ALA A 67 -11.50 -1.90 11.58
CA ALA A 67 -10.36 -1.10 11.17
C ALA A 67 -9.98 -1.31 9.69
N ASN A 68 -10.09 -2.55 9.18
CA ASN A 68 -9.90 -2.83 7.75
C ASN A 68 -11.01 -2.21 6.89
N SER A 69 -12.27 -2.33 7.31
CA SER A 69 -13.40 -1.73 6.60
C SER A 69 -13.29 -0.21 6.53
N ASP A 70 -12.87 0.44 7.62
CA ASP A 70 -12.70 1.89 7.64
C ASP A 70 -11.51 2.32 6.78
N TYR A 71 -10.43 1.53 6.75
CA TYR A 71 -9.28 1.81 5.88
C TYR A 71 -9.65 1.63 4.39
N CYS A 72 -10.40 0.57 4.04
CA CYS A 72 -10.89 0.40 2.67
C CYS A 72 -11.78 1.57 2.24
N ARG A 73 -12.66 2.08 3.11
CA ARG A 73 -13.48 3.26 2.82
C ARG A 73 -12.62 4.50 2.59
N PHE A 74 -11.59 4.70 3.39
CA PHE A 74 -10.63 5.77 3.19
C PHE A 74 -9.94 5.70 1.82
N LEU A 75 -9.55 4.50 1.37
CA LEU A 75 -9.00 4.31 0.02
C LEU A 75 -10.01 4.65 -1.08
N GLU A 76 -11.30 4.34 -0.87
CA GLU A 76 -12.37 4.71 -1.79
C GLU A 76 -12.55 6.24 -1.86
N GLU A 77 -12.49 6.93 -0.73
CA GLU A 77 -12.54 8.41 -0.64
C GLU A 77 -11.36 9.05 -1.38
N LEU A 78 -10.13 8.54 -1.18
CA LEU A 78 -8.96 8.99 -1.93
C LEU A 78 -9.04 8.68 -3.43
N SER A 79 -9.83 7.68 -3.82
CA SER A 79 -10.06 7.33 -5.22
C SER A 79 -11.04 8.27 -5.93
N ASP A 80 -11.74 9.14 -5.20
CA ASP A 80 -12.69 10.10 -5.77
C ASP A 80 -12.04 11.02 -6.82
N SER A 81 -12.81 11.44 -7.82
CA SER A 81 -12.33 12.32 -8.89
C SER A 81 -11.88 13.71 -8.40
N SER A 82 -12.38 14.17 -7.26
CA SER A 82 -12.00 15.44 -6.62
C SER A 82 -10.65 15.38 -5.90
N THR A 83 -10.15 14.19 -5.55
CA THR A 83 -8.85 14.05 -4.89
C THR A 83 -7.73 14.38 -5.85
N HIS A 84 -6.89 15.34 -5.48
CA HIS A 84 -5.75 15.77 -6.29
C HIS A 84 -4.71 14.64 -6.44
N HIS A 85 -4.18 14.46 -7.65
CA HIS A 85 -3.24 13.37 -7.96
C HIS A 85 -2.01 13.33 -7.04
N ALA A 86 -1.46 14.49 -6.68
CA ALA A 86 -0.32 14.58 -5.75
C ALA A 86 -0.64 14.06 -4.34
N VAL A 87 -1.87 14.29 -3.85
CA VAL A 87 -2.35 13.77 -2.55
C VAL A 87 -2.47 12.26 -2.61
N ALA A 88 -3.10 11.74 -3.67
CA ALA A 88 -3.26 10.30 -3.87
C ALA A 88 -1.89 9.59 -4.04
N LEU A 89 -0.94 10.18 -4.75
CA LEU A 89 0.43 9.65 -4.87
C LEU A 89 1.17 9.65 -3.53
N ALA A 90 1.02 10.70 -2.71
CA ALA A 90 1.62 10.74 -1.38
C ALA A 90 1.07 9.65 -0.46
N ALA A 91 -0.26 9.44 -0.47
CA ALA A 91 -0.88 8.34 0.27
C ALA A 91 -0.42 6.97 -0.26
N PHE A 92 -0.32 6.80 -1.58
CA PHE A 92 0.19 5.57 -2.19
C PHE A 92 1.61 5.25 -1.74
N TRP A 93 2.52 6.21 -1.82
CA TRP A 93 3.88 6.06 -1.31
C TRP A 93 3.90 5.69 0.18
N ALA A 94 3.11 6.39 1.00
CA ALA A 94 3.11 6.18 2.45
C ALA A 94 2.71 4.75 2.83
N ILE A 95 1.69 4.20 2.17
CA ILE A 95 1.22 2.82 2.38
C ILE A 95 2.33 1.81 2.08
N GLU A 96 2.93 1.91 0.89
CA GLU A 96 4.01 0.99 0.46
C GLU A 96 5.23 1.10 1.39
N MET A 97 5.59 2.32 1.78
CA MET A 97 6.75 2.58 2.63
C MET A 97 6.56 2.00 4.05
N VAL A 98 5.35 2.08 4.62
CA VAL A 98 5.07 1.47 5.94
C VAL A 98 5.26 -0.04 5.90
N TYR A 99 4.80 -0.71 4.83
CA TYR A 99 5.03 -2.14 4.67
C TYR A 99 6.52 -2.46 4.56
N ASN A 100 7.25 -1.70 3.73
CA ASN A 100 8.68 -1.95 3.58
C ASN A 100 9.46 -1.78 4.89
N GLU A 101 9.25 -0.69 5.64
CA GLU A 101 9.91 -0.47 6.93
C GLU A 101 9.56 -1.57 7.94
N SER A 102 8.30 -2.01 7.94
CA SER A 102 7.83 -3.07 8.85
C SER A 102 8.54 -4.40 8.60
N PHE A 103 8.76 -4.77 7.33
CA PHE A 103 9.36 -6.05 6.95
C PHE A 103 10.88 -6.02 6.73
N ALA A 104 11.49 -4.86 6.51
CA ALA A 104 12.95 -4.74 6.34
C ALA A 104 13.70 -5.28 7.56
N THR A 105 13.20 -4.97 8.76
CA THR A 105 13.77 -5.46 10.04
C THR A 105 13.70 -6.98 10.20
N CYS A 106 12.74 -7.64 9.52
CA CYS A 106 12.58 -9.09 9.59
C CYS A 106 13.66 -9.85 8.80
N ILE A 107 14.23 -9.23 7.75
CA ILE A 107 15.34 -9.83 6.99
C ILE A 107 16.66 -9.68 7.75
N GLU A 108 16.87 -8.52 8.37
CA GLU A 108 18.09 -8.25 9.15
C GLU A 108 18.20 -9.12 10.43
N GLY A 109 17.05 -9.58 10.97
CA GLY A 109 16.94 -10.46 12.14
C GLY A 109 16.45 -11.89 11.85
N ALA A 110 16.62 -12.39 10.62
CA ALA A 110 15.96 -13.58 10.07
C ALA A 110 16.11 -14.92 10.85
N THR A 111 16.97 -14.99 11.88
CA THR A 111 17.09 -16.18 12.73
C THR A 111 15.85 -16.43 13.58
N ASP A 112 15.12 -15.37 13.97
CA ASP A 112 13.98 -15.47 14.89
C ASP A 112 12.61 -15.35 14.19
N THR A 113 12.59 -15.09 12.88
CA THR A 113 11.34 -15.01 12.11
C THR A 113 10.71 -16.40 11.92
N PRO A 114 9.45 -16.60 12.36
CA PRO A 114 8.72 -17.84 12.12
C PRO A 114 8.70 -18.21 10.63
N ILE A 115 8.84 -19.52 10.33
CA ILE A 115 8.94 -20.01 8.95
C ILE A 115 7.70 -19.64 8.12
N GLU A 116 6.55 -19.53 8.78
CA GLU A 116 5.28 -19.13 8.20
C GLU A 116 5.29 -17.68 7.69
N LEU A 117 6.13 -16.82 8.28
CA LEU A 117 6.19 -15.39 7.98
C LEU A 117 7.35 -15.03 7.05
N ARG A 118 8.29 -15.94 6.77
CA ARG A 118 9.44 -15.64 5.91
C ARG A 118 9.05 -15.18 4.51
N GLY A 119 8.03 -15.80 3.91
CA GLY A 119 7.54 -15.40 2.58
C GLY A 119 7.02 -13.97 2.53
N ALA A 120 6.38 -13.50 3.60
CA ALA A 120 5.98 -12.11 3.76
C ALA A 120 7.21 -11.18 3.88
N CYS A 121 8.18 -11.56 4.71
CA CYS A 121 9.40 -10.80 4.92
C CYS A 121 10.21 -10.65 3.63
N GLU A 122 10.36 -11.72 2.85
CA GLU A 122 11.04 -11.68 1.56
C GLU A 122 10.31 -10.79 0.54
N ARG A 123 8.97 -10.72 0.59
CA ARG A 123 8.18 -9.95 -0.37
C ARG A 123 8.28 -8.44 -0.14
N TRP A 124 8.16 -7.99 1.10
CA TRP A 124 8.11 -6.56 1.41
C TRP A 124 9.40 -6.03 2.07
N GLY A 125 10.27 -6.89 2.59
CA GLY A 125 11.52 -6.47 3.22
C GLY A 125 12.72 -6.37 2.27
N ASN A 126 12.59 -6.84 1.03
CA ASN A 126 13.72 -6.92 0.10
C ASN A 126 14.14 -5.54 -0.46
N ALA A 127 15.37 -5.48 -0.98
CA ALA A 127 15.97 -4.26 -1.52
C ALA A 127 15.29 -3.74 -2.80
N GLU A 128 14.68 -4.61 -3.61
CA GLU A 128 13.95 -4.23 -4.82
C GLU A 128 12.70 -3.42 -4.46
N PHE A 129 11.93 -3.90 -3.49
CA PHE A 129 10.74 -3.21 -3.00
C PHE A 129 11.10 -1.91 -2.26
N LYS A 130 12.21 -1.87 -1.52
CA LYS A 130 12.76 -0.60 -0.98
C LYS A 130 13.05 0.40 -2.11
N GLY A 131 13.71 -0.07 -3.18
CA GLY A 131 14.00 0.75 -4.35
C GLY A 131 12.74 1.29 -5.02
N TYR A 132 11.69 0.47 -5.13
CA TYR A 132 10.37 0.87 -5.61
C TYR A 132 9.74 1.97 -4.73
N CYS A 133 9.71 1.77 -3.41
CA CYS A 133 9.18 2.75 -2.47
C CYS A 133 9.92 4.10 -2.56
N MET A 134 11.25 4.08 -2.68
CA MET A 134 12.05 5.29 -2.86
C MET A 134 11.80 5.98 -4.20
N ALA A 135 11.51 5.23 -5.26
CA ALA A 135 11.11 5.81 -6.55
C ALA A 135 9.73 6.47 -6.45
N LEU A 136 8.75 5.83 -5.79
CA LEU A 136 7.45 6.41 -5.50
C LEU A 136 7.55 7.68 -4.66
N GLN A 137 8.43 7.69 -3.66
CA GLN A 137 8.70 8.88 -2.84
C GLN A 137 9.10 10.07 -3.71
N LYS A 138 10.10 9.88 -4.58
CA LYS A 138 10.59 10.93 -5.49
C LYS A 138 9.50 11.42 -6.43
N LEU A 139 8.62 10.52 -6.89
CA LEU A 139 7.48 10.87 -7.74
C LEU A 139 6.46 11.72 -6.97
N ALA A 140 6.10 11.32 -5.75
CA ALA A 140 5.19 12.08 -4.89
C ALA A 140 5.78 13.47 -4.57
N GLU A 141 7.05 13.55 -4.19
CA GLU A 141 7.76 14.80 -3.92
C GLU A 141 7.77 15.74 -5.15
N LYS A 142 8.07 15.21 -6.34
CA LYS A 142 8.05 15.95 -7.60
C LYS A 142 6.69 16.63 -7.82
N TYR A 143 5.58 15.91 -7.67
CA TYR A 143 4.24 16.47 -7.90
C TYR A 143 3.79 17.39 -6.77
N LEU A 144 4.20 17.13 -5.53
CA LEU A 144 3.90 18.01 -4.38
C LEU A 144 4.62 19.36 -4.49
N GLN A 145 5.88 19.39 -4.91
CA GLN A 145 6.68 20.61 -5.03
C GLN A 145 6.08 21.62 -6.02
N ILE A 146 5.40 21.15 -7.05
CA ILE A 146 4.74 22.00 -8.06
C ILE A 146 3.26 22.24 -7.76
N SER A 147 2.71 21.62 -6.70
CA SER A 147 1.32 21.78 -6.30
C SER A 147 1.13 23.02 -5.41
N ALA A 148 -0.09 23.54 -5.38
CA ALA A 148 -0.46 24.65 -4.50
C ALA A 148 -0.37 24.25 -3.01
N THR A 149 -0.21 25.24 -2.14
CA THR A 149 0.04 25.03 -0.69
C THR A 149 -1.11 24.31 0.02
N ASP A 150 -2.35 24.53 -0.40
CA ASP A 150 -3.53 23.80 0.08
C ASP A 150 -3.45 22.31 -0.25
N VAL A 151 -3.02 21.95 -1.47
CA VAL A 151 -2.79 20.56 -1.88
C VAL A 151 -1.68 19.92 -1.05
N GLN A 152 -0.58 20.65 -0.78
CA GLN A 152 0.51 20.13 0.07
C GLN A 152 0.03 19.87 1.50
N LYS A 153 -0.74 20.79 2.09
CA LYS A 153 -1.35 20.61 3.42
C LYS A 153 -2.33 19.43 3.45
N GLN A 154 -3.12 19.27 2.40
CA GLN A 154 -4.01 18.11 2.27
C GLN A 154 -3.19 16.82 2.20
N ALA A 155 -2.11 16.77 1.42
CA ALA A 155 -1.25 15.60 1.34
C ALA A 155 -0.60 15.23 2.69
N GLU A 156 -0.17 16.23 3.46
CA GLU A 156 0.32 16.02 4.84
C GLU A 156 -0.78 15.45 5.74
N GLN A 157 -2.00 15.98 5.67
CA GLN A 157 -3.13 15.46 6.43
C GLN A 157 -3.45 14.02 6.07
N GLU A 158 -3.46 13.67 4.78
CA GLU A 158 -3.72 12.30 4.33
C GLU A 158 -2.58 11.34 4.66
N PHE A 159 -1.33 11.82 4.64
CA PHE A 159 -0.19 11.07 5.15
C PHE A 159 -0.39 10.68 6.63
N LEU A 160 -0.79 11.63 7.48
CA LEU A 160 -1.09 11.35 8.88
C LEU A 160 -2.28 10.40 9.05
N ASN A 161 -3.30 10.51 8.19
CA ASN A 161 -4.44 9.59 8.18
C ASN A 161 -3.98 8.17 7.83
N VAL A 162 -3.15 8.00 6.79
CA VAL A 162 -2.54 6.70 6.42
C VAL A 162 -1.85 6.09 7.63
N LEU A 163 -0.95 6.82 8.30
CA LEU A 163 -0.26 6.29 9.49
C LEU A 163 -1.22 5.90 10.61
N SER A 164 -2.28 6.67 10.84
CA SER A 164 -3.32 6.32 11.82
C SER A 164 -4.07 5.04 11.45
N PHE A 165 -4.38 4.85 10.17
CA PHE A 165 -5.02 3.65 9.67
C PHE A 165 -4.11 2.43 9.74
N GLU A 166 -2.83 2.58 9.38
CA GLU A 166 -1.82 1.54 9.53
C GLU A 166 -1.74 1.06 10.98
N VAL A 167 -1.57 1.96 11.95
CA VAL A 167 -1.54 1.57 13.38
C VAL A 167 -2.79 0.79 13.79
N LYS A 168 -3.98 1.25 13.39
CA LYS A 168 -5.24 0.52 13.68
C LYS A 168 -5.27 -0.84 12.99
N PHE A 169 -4.73 -0.93 11.79
CA PHE A 169 -4.68 -2.15 11.00
C PHE A 169 -3.76 -3.20 11.63
N TRP A 170 -2.53 -2.82 11.99
CA TRP A 170 -1.59 -3.68 12.69
C TRP A 170 -2.14 -4.17 14.04
N ASN A 171 -2.78 -3.28 14.79
CA ASN A 171 -3.40 -3.63 16.08
C ASN A 171 -4.50 -4.70 15.96
N MET A 172 -5.17 -4.85 14.81
CA MET A 172 -6.13 -5.95 14.60
C MET A 172 -5.47 -7.34 14.71
N SER A 173 -4.20 -7.43 14.34
CA SER A 173 -3.43 -8.68 14.34
C SER A 173 -2.76 -8.97 15.68
N SER A 174 -2.73 -7.98 16.58
CA SER A 174 -2.18 -8.10 17.93
C SER A 174 -3.24 -8.36 19.01
N GLN A 175 -4.53 -8.31 18.65
CA GLN A 175 -5.62 -8.64 19.57
C GLN A 175 -5.73 -10.17 19.73
N PRO A 176 -5.84 -10.68 20.98
CA PRO A 176 -5.96 -12.10 21.27
C PRO A 176 -7.27 -12.73 20.78
#